data_AF-A0A925GHB2-F1
#
_entry.id   AF-A0A925GHB2-F1
#
_cell.length_a   1.000
_cell.length_b   1.000
_cell.length_c   1.000
_cell.angle_alpha   90.00
_cell.angle_beta   90.00
_cell.angle_gamma   90.00
#
_symmetry.space_group_name_H-M   'P 1'
#
loop_
_entity.id
_entity.type
_entity.pdbx_description
1 polymer ?
#
loop_
_entity_poly.entity_id
_entity_poly.type
_entity_poly.pdbx_seq_one_letter_code
_entity_poly.pdbx_strand_id
1 'polypeptide(L)'
;MRPFYRSLLPVLILLLTFYTCKGQSYYFMHYQVDDGLAHNTIITLIQDSKGFMWIGTKDGLNRFDGYTFKTFKNDQNKFGKIGNNIIVSICEDRKGMIWVGTGKGIFKYDPYLELFRELNLPIVAAVTHINADHKNNLWFLANGKLQYFDQEKNKVTNTGLTATCLAVDRFRNVWMGRSDGTIQKYVPQTKSLTTIQIIDKDLPDILKFITKLLPTDDGTILIGTSKLGAKYYTIKTGTVKSLILGNKENTDIYVRDIIASGKREYWIATESGIYTYNFSSDRSRNLKKINGDNYSITDNAVYSLCKDKQGGLWAGTFFGGLNYYSSENARFKKYYQVNGLNSIAGNAIREISSDNNNNIWIGTEDAGINKLNTKTGTFYNYTPTGQASNLSYTNIHGLLAFNDQLFIGPFIRGLEIMDIKTGLITDRFKLIGVNENKVSDFVMCIYLTADNTLLIGTTGHGQGLFSFDLKKKVFAKYGSLPNNSNVYSILEDHTGTIWVGSPDRGTFYFNQKNGTKGNISFIEKNDSPSNVDFLIQGIFEDSQHSLWFATEGGGLI
;
A
#
# COMPACT_ATOMS: atom_id res chain seq x y z
N MET A 1 27.04 55.87 -12.29
CA MET A 1 25.69 55.27 -12.35
C MET A 1 25.75 53.95 -13.13
N ARG A 2 25.84 52.83 -12.41
CA ARG A 2 25.63 51.47 -12.93
C ARG A 2 25.09 50.64 -11.75
N PRO A 3 23.81 50.26 -11.70
CA PRO A 3 23.30 49.48 -10.59
C PRO A 3 23.02 48.01 -10.95
N PHE A 4 23.39 47.13 -10.02
CA PHE A 4 22.56 46.04 -9.50
C PHE A 4 21.86 45.09 -10.48
N TYR A 5 22.58 44.13 -11.08
CA TYR A 5 21.94 42.94 -11.70
C TYR A 5 22.81 41.66 -11.63
N ARG A 6 23.53 41.41 -10.51
CA ARG A 6 24.35 40.19 -10.40
C ARG A 6 24.21 39.35 -9.12
N SER A 7 23.22 39.62 -8.27
CA SER A 7 23.07 38.92 -6.98
C SER A 7 21.77 38.10 -6.80
N LEU A 8 20.91 38.00 -7.81
CA LEU A 8 19.63 37.26 -7.70
C LEU A 8 19.69 35.80 -8.21
N LEU A 9 20.76 35.40 -8.89
CA LEU A 9 20.87 34.06 -9.46
C LEU A 9 21.18 32.93 -8.44
N PRO A 10 21.91 33.15 -7.31
CA PRO A 10 22.14 32.06 -6.35
C PRO A 10 20.92 31.78 -5.47
N VAL A 11 20.02 32.75 -5.30
CA VAL A 11 18.82 32.62 -4.45
C VAL A 11 17.72 31.84 -5.16
N LEU A 12 17.64 31.91 -6.50
CA LEU A 12 16.66 31.14 -7.28
C LEU A 12 17.04 29.65 -7.40
N ILE A 13 18.34 29.32 -7.34
CA ILE A 13 18.83 27.94 -7.44
C ILE A 13 18.70 27.20 -6.09
N LEU A 14 18.71 27.92 -4.97
CA LEU A 14 18.44 27.32 -3.64
C LEU A 14 16.96 26.98 -3.40
N LEU A 15 16.04 27.43 -4.25
CA LEU A 15 14.60 27.14 -4.17
C LEU A 15 14.16 25.91 -5.00
N LEU A 16 15.09 25.25 -5.73
CA LEU A 16 14.76 24.15 -6.64
C LEU A 16 15.21 22.75 -6.19
N THR A 17 15.82 22.60 -5.02
CA THR A 17 16.09 21.28 -4.44
C THR A 17 15.00 20.85 -3.48
N PHE A 18 13.75 20.78 -3.94
CA PHE A 18 12.82 19.81 -3.38
C PHE A 18 13.24 18.43 -3.87
N TYR A 19 14.27 17.85 -3.24
CA TYR A 19 14.35 16.40 -3.21
C TYR A 19 13.12 15.94 -2.42
N THR A 20 12.04 15.61 -3.15
CA THR A 20 11.04 14.72 -2.61
C THR A 20 11.76 13.39 -2.41
N CYS A 21 12.30 13.21 -1.20
CA CYS A 21 12.57 11.88 -0.68
C CYS A 21 11.24 11.15 -0.82
N LYS A 22 11.07 10.36 -1.88
CA LYS A 22 9.87 9.57 -2.13
C LYS A 22 9.78 8.63 -0.94
N GLY A 23 9.00 9.04 0.06
CA GLY A 23 8.79 8.26 1.28
C GLY A 23 8.18 6.92 0.93
N GLN A 24 8.41 5.93 1.78
CA GLN A 24 7.83 4.59 1.64
C GLN A 24 6.32 4.69 1.37
N SER A 25 5.85 3.99 0.34
CA SER A 25 4.41 3.83 0.11
C SER A 25 3.86 2.87 1.14
N TYR A 26 2.70 3.22 1.72
CA TYR A 26 1.99 2.36 2.65
C TYR A 26 0.76 1.82 1.93
N TYR A 27 0.73 0.51 1.72
CA TYR A 27 -0.42 -0.20 1.18
C TYR A 27 -0.91 -1.18 2.23
N PHE A 28 -2.12 -0.95 2.72
CA PHE A 28 -2.76 -1.77 3.74
C PHE A 28 -3.63 -2.84 3.09
N MET A 29 -3.55 -4.05 3.63
CA MET A 29 -4.58 -5.09 3.47
C MET A 29 -5.57 -4.98 4.63
N HIS A 30 -6.81 -5.38 4.41
CA HIS A 30 -7.89 -5.18 5.37
C HIS A 30 -8.57 -6.49 5.69
N TYR A 31 -8.98 -6.65 6.95
CA TYR A 31 -9.80 -7.76 7.41
C TYR A 31 -10.97 -7.23 8.23
N GLN A 32 -12.19 -7.58 7.82
CA GLN A 32 -13.45 -7.17 8.41
C GLN A 32 -14.32 -8.39 8.76
N VAL A 33 -15.56 -8.15 9.19
CA VAL A 33 -16.55 -9.20 9.47
C VAL A 33 -16.75 -10.15 8.29
N ASP A 34 -16.70 -9.65 7.06
CA ASP A 34 -16.86 -10.47 5.85
C ASP A 34 -15.69 -11.44 5.64
N ASP A 35 -14.52 -11.15 6.23
CA ASP A 35 -13.33 -12.02 6.22
C ASP A 35 -13.34 -13.03 7.38
N GLY A 36 -14.35 -12.99 8.26
CA GLY A 36 -14.51 -13.90 9.41
C GLY A 36 -14.18 -13.29 10.78
N LEU A 37 -13.87 -12.00 10.86
CA LEU A 37 -13.66 -11.30 12.12
C LEU A 37 -14.98 -11.21 12.93
N ALA A 38 -14.93 -11.40 14.24
CA ALA A 38 -16.13 -11.36 15.09
C ALA A 38 -16.84 -10.00 15.09
N HIS A 39 -16.10 -8.89 14.99
CA HIS A 39 -16.61 -7.53 14.98
C HIS A 39 -15.55 -6.53 14.48
N ASN A 40 -15.93 -5.49 13.73
CA ASN A 40 -15.00 -4.51 13.14
C ASN A 40 -14.32 -3.57 14.15
N THR A 41 -14.91 -3.35 15.33
CA THR A 41 -14.26 -2.60 16.41
C THR A 41 -13.17 -3.42 17.08
N ILE A 42 -11.91 -3.16 16.69
CA ILE A 42 -10.73 -3.78 17.30
C ILE A 42 -10.24 -2.93 18.48
N ILE A 43 -10.10 -3.55 19.65
CA ILE A 43 -9.69 -2.87 20.89
C ILE A 43 -8.22 -3.16 21.21
N THR A 44 -7.79 -4.41 21.02
CA THR A 44 -6.44 -4.87 21.37
C THR A 44 -6.00 -5.96 20.41
N LEU A 45 -4.70 -6.06 20.16
CA LEU A 45 -4.14 -7.16 19.39
C LEU A 45 -2.72 -7.53 19.85
N ILE A 46 -2.39 -8.82 19.80
CA ILE A 46 -1.05 -9.35 20.06
C ILE A 46 -0.74 -10.48 19.07
N GLN A 47 0.53 -10.85 18.93
CA GLN A 47 0.92 -12.12 18.35
C GLN A 47 1.44 -13.04 19.45
N ASP A 48 1.02 -14.31 19.45
CA ASP A 48 1.52 -15.30 20.40
C ASP A 48 2.87 -15.93 20.00
N SER A 49 3.42 -16.75 20.88
CA SER A 49 4.70 -17.44 20.72
C SER A 49 4.69 -18.42 19.54
N LYS A 50 3.52 -18.93 19.15
CA LYS A 50 3.31 -19.87 18.04
C LYS A 50 3.09 -19.19 16.69
N GLY A 51 2.84 -17.87 16.69
CA GLY A 51 2.69 -17.06 15.49
C GLY A 51 1.24 -16.67 15.18
N PHE A 52 0.26 -17.14 15.96
CA PHE A 52 -1.13 -16.73 15.77
C PHE A 52 -1.33 -15.28 16.21
N MET A 53 -2.13 -14.56 15.45
CA MET A 53 -2.60 -13.24 15.87
C MET A 53 -3.84 -13.41 16.75
N TRP A 54 -3.85 -12.70 17.87
CA TRP A 54 -4.99 -12.65 18.78
C TRP A 54 -5.57 -11.25 18.76
N ILE A 55 -6.86 -11.15 18.45
CA ILE A 55 -7.54 -9.87 18.22
C ILE A 55 -8.76 -9.78 19.12
N GLY A 56 -8.70 -8.84 20.06
CA GLY A 56 -9.80 -8.51 20.97
C GLY A 56 -10.70 -7.46 20.35
N THR A 57 -11.99 -7.77 20.25
CA THR A 57 -12.99 -6.87 19.65
C THR A 57 -14.05 -6.47 20.67
N LYS A 58 -14.94 -5.55 20.26
CA LYS A 58 -16.13 -5.20 21.06
C LYS A 58 -17.11 -6.39 21.21
N ASP A 59 -17.08 -7.37 20.31
CA ASP A 59 -18.01 -8.51 20.35
C ASP A 59 -17.33 -9.87 20.12
N GLY A 60 -16.22 -10.11 20.83
CA GLY A 60 -15.56 -11.41 20.89
C GLY A 60 -14.05 -11.35 20.74
N LEU A 61 -13.41 -12.49 21.01
CA LEU A 61 -11.99 -12.73 20.79
C LEU A 61 -11.80 -13.47 19.46
N ASN A 62 -10.75 -13.16 18.73
CA ASN A 62 -10.41 -13.85 17.49
C ASN A 62 -8.98 -14.37 17.57
N ARG A 63 -8.76 -15.58 17.03
CA ARG A 63 -7.45 -16.12 16.71
C ARG A 63 -7.34 -16.24 15.20
N PHE A 64 -6.30 -15.64 14.62
CA PHE A 64 -6.05 -15.65 13.18
C PHE A 64 -4.73 -16.38 12.89
N ASP A 65 -4.78 -17.31 11.95
CA ASP A 65 -3.65 -18.18 11.57
C ASP A 65 -2.92 -17.75 10.30
N GLY A 66 -3.34 -16.63 9.69
CA GLY A 66 -2.85 -16.15 8.40
C GLY A 66 -3.83 -16.39 7.25
N TYR A 67 -4.80 -17.28 7.44
CA TYR A 67 -5.79 -17.65 6.43
C TYR A 67 -7.22 -17.52 6.94
N THR A 68 -7.49 -17.95 8.17
CA THR A 68 -8.84 -18.04 8.74
C THR A 68 -8.92 -17.48 10.16
N PHE A 69 -10.09 -16.94 10.50
CA PHE A 69 -10.41 -16.48 11.85
C PHE A 69 -11.18 -17.56 12.62
N LYS A 70 -10.70 -17.87 13.82
CA LYS A 70 -11.47 -18.61 14.83
C LYS A 70 -12.00 -17.64 15.88
N THR A 71 -13.31 -17.51 15.96
CA THR A 71 -13.99 -16.57 16.87
C THR A 71 -14.43 -17.24 18.17
N PHE A 72 -14.26 -16.55 19.30
CA PHE A 72 -14.73 -16.96 20.62
C PHE A 72 -15.66 -15.88 21.19
N LYS A 73 -16.94 -16.23 21.37
CA LYS A 73 -17.96 -15.39 22.02
C LYS A 73 -18.39 -15.99 23.36
N ASN A 74 -19.08 -15.21 24.16
CA ASN A 74 -19.63 -15.59 25.47
C ASN A 74 -20.91 -16.42 25.35
N ASP A 75 -20.84 -17.46 24.54
CA ASP A 75 -21.88 -18.48 24.46
C ASP A 75 -21.45 -19.68 25.27
N GLN A 76 -22.40 -20.42 25.86
CA GLN A 76 -22.06 -21.71 26.44
C GLN A 76 -21.69 -22.66 25.31
N ASN A 77 -20.40 -22.94 25.14
CA ASN A 77 -19.93 -23.93 24.19
C ASN A 77 -18.91 -24.87 24.85
N LYS A 78 -18.46 -25.87 24.08
CA LYS A 78 -17.50 -26.88 24.54
C LYS A 78 -16.14 -26.32 24.98
N PHE A 79 -15.86 -25.03 24.72
CA PHE A 79 -14.60 -24.35 25.01
C PHE A 79 -14.66 -23.52 26.32
N GLY A 80 -15.79 -23.52 27.04
CA GLY A 80 -15.99 -22.74 28.26
C GLY A 80 -16.66 -21.39 28.00
N LYS A 81 -16.49 -20.42 28.92
CA LYS A 81 -17.07 -19.07 28.81
C LYS A 81 -15.99 -18.00 28.97
N ILE A 82 -16.04 -16.98 28.12
CA ILE A 82 -15.17 -15.79 28.19
C ILE A 82 -15.76 -14.70 29.11
N GLY A 83 -16.94 -14.92 29.69
CA GLY A 83 -17.63 -14.07 30.66
C GLY A 83 -18.22 -12.77 30.11
N ASN A 84 -17.59 -12.19 29.08
CA ASN A 84 -18.04 -10.98 28.41
C ASN A 84 -17.43 -10.87 27.00
N ASN A 85 -18.20 -10.40 26.02
CA ASN A 85 -17.72 -10.28 24.62
C ASN A 85 -16.78 -9.09 24.38
N ILE A 86 -16.79 -8.07 25.24
CA ILE A 86 -15.92 -6.91 25.09
C ILE A 86 -14.53 -7.30 25.58
N ILE A 87 -13.60 -7.51 24.65
CA ILE A 87 -12.22 -7.89 24.94
C ILE A 87 -11.36 -6.63 24.98
N VAL A 88 -10.77 -6.34 26.15
CA VAL A 88 -10.09 -5.06 26.40
C VAL A 88 -8.58 -5.21 26.42
N SER A 89 -8.06 -6.34 26.89
CA SER A 89 -6.62 -6.61 26.91
C SER A 89 -6.32 -8.08 26.69
N ILE A 90 -5.17 -8.36 26.08
CA ILE A 90 -4.68 -9.73 25.85
C ILE A 90 -3.20 -9.75 26.19
N CYS A 91 -2.75 -10.81 26.86
CA CYS A 91 -1.34 -11.07 27.14
C CYS A 91 -1.06 -12.56 27.03
N GLU A 92 0.04 -12.93 26.39
CA GLU A 92 0.56 -14.30 26.50
C GLU A 92 1.49 -14.39 27.72
N ASP A 93 1.36 -15.47 28.49
CA ASP A 93 2.30 -15.80 29.56
C ASP A 93 3.44 -16.71 29.07
N ARG A 94 4.49 -16.87 29.87
CA ARG A 94 5.68 -17.66 29.52
C ARG A 94 5.43 -19.16 29.36
N LYS A 95 4.26 -19.65 29.78
CA LYS A 95 3.83 -21.03 29.55
C LYS A 95 3.01 -21.15 28.25
N GLY A 96 2.88 -20.08 27.48
CA GLY A 96 2.10 -20.02 26.25
C GLY A 96 0.59 -19.97 26.48
N MET A 97 0.15 -19.61 27.68
CA MET A 97 -1.27 -19.45 27.99
C MET A 97 -1.70 -18.03 27.63
N ILE A 98 -2.89 -17.88 27.07
CA ILE A 98 -3.41 -16.57 26.69
C ILE A 98 -4.31 -16.06 27.80
N TRP A 99 -3.95 -14.91 28.35
CA TRP A 99 -4.73 -14.19 29.36
C TRP A 99 -5.54 -13.10 28.68
N VAL A 100 -6.84 -13.10 28.93
CA VAL A 100 -7.82 -12.23 28.29
C VAL A 100 -8.53 -11.41 29.36
N GLY A 101 -8.33 -10.09 29.31
CA GLY A 101 -9.05 -9.13 30.13
C GLY A 101 -10.29 -8.65 29.37
N THR A 102 -11.46 -8.82 30.00
CA THR A 102 -12.73 -8.44 29.38
C THR A 102 -13.33 -7.22 30.08
N GLY A 103 -14.48 -6.76 29.59
CA GLY A 103 -15.30 -5.79 30.31
C GLY A 103 -15.75 -6.27 31.69
N LYS A 104 -15.69 -7.59 31.97
CA LYS A 104 -16.06 -8.20 33.26
C LYS A 104 -15.15 -9.39 33.57
N GLY A 105 -13.99 -9.11 34.19
CA GLY A 105 -13.09 -10.13 34.70
C GLY A 105 -11.91 -10.47 33.78
N ILE A 106 -11.20 -11.51 34.16
CA ILE A 106 -9.97 -11.98 33.52
C ILE A 106 -10.04 -13.50 33.35
N PHE A 107 -9.70 -13.96 32.16
CA PHE A 107 -9.84 -15.35 31.76
C PHE A 107 -8.51 -15.89 31.24
N LYS A 108 -8.20 -17.12 31.59
CA LYS A 108 -7.05 -17.87 31.07
C LYS A 108 -7.55 -18.83 30.00
N TYR A 109 -7.00 -18.73 28.80
CA TYR A 109 -7.20 -19.66 27.72
C TYR A 109 -6.01 -20.61 27.62
N ASP A 110 -6.32 -21.90 27.71
CA ASP A 110 -5.39 -22.98 27.44
C ASP A 110 -5.46 -23.34 25.95
N PRO A 111 -4.41 -23.09 25.15
CA PRO A 111 -4.44 -23.37 23.71
C PRO A 111 -4.37 -24.86 23.36
N TYR A 112 -4.02 -25.74 24.30
CA TYR A 112 -3.99 -27.19 24.06
C TYR A 112 -5.35 -27.82 24.32
N LEU A 113 -6.00 -27.41 25.40
CA LEU A 113 -7.34 -27.88 25.75
C LEU A 113 -8.44 -27.09 25.05
N GLU A 114 -8.09 -25.92 24.49
CA GLU A 114 -9.00 -24.91 23.98
C GLU A 114 -10.07 -24.49 25.01
N LEU A 115 -9.67 -24.34 26.28
CA LEU A 115 -10.59 -24.05 27.39
C LEU A 115 -10.31 -22.69 28.03
N PHE A 116 -11.39 -21.94 28.29
CA PHE A 116 -11.36 -20.74 29.13
C PHE A 116 -11.62 -21.07 30.59
N ARG A 117 -10.83 -20.48 31.48
CA ARG A 117 -11.00 -20.54 32.94
C ARG A 117 -10.97 -19.13 33.52
N GLU A 118 -11.97 -18.78 34.31
CA GLU A 118 -12.02 -17.50 34.99
C GLU A 118 -11.00 -17.46 36.15
N LEU A 119 -10.30 -16.34 36.29
CA LEU A 119 -9.58 -16.02 37.52
C LEU A 119 -10.49 -15.18 38.40
N ASN A 120 -10.99 -15.80 39.48
CA ASN A 120 -11.93 -15.16 40.40
C ASN A 120 -11.30 -13.93 41.05
N LEU A 121 -11.86 -12.76 40.74
CA LEU A 121 -11.52 -11.50 41.39
C LEU A 121 -12.49 -11.23 42.55
N PRO A 122 -12.04 -10.58 43.64
CA PRO A 122 -12.93 -10.18 44.74
C PRO A 122 -14.08 -9.26 44.29
N ILE A 123 -13.84 -8.46 43.25
CA ILE A 123 -14.83 -7.55 42.66
C ILE A 123 -14.75 -7.72 41.14
N VAL A 124 -15.90 -8.03 40.52
CA VAL A 124 -16.01 -8.09 39.06
C VAL A 124 -15.79 -6.70 38.48
N ALA A 125 -14.78 -6.56 37.62
CA ALA A 125 -14.35 -5.29 37.06
C ALA A 125 -13.81 -5.47 35.64
N ALA A 126 -13.82 -4.40 34.85
CA ALA A 126 -13.13 -4.38 33.57
C ALA A 126 -11.62 -4.46 33.78
N VAL A 127 -10.96 -5.32 32.99
CA VAL A 127 -9.52 -5.55 33.05
C VAL A 127 -8.85 -4.92 31.82
N THR A 128 -8.28 -3.73 32.01
CA THR A 128 -7.85 -2.88 30.88
C THR A 128 -6.43 -3.13 30.40
N HIS A 129 -5.57 -3.71 31.25
CA HIS A 129 -4.18 -4.01 30.93
C HIS A 129 -3.79 -5.29 31.65
N ILE A 130 -3.03 -6.17 30.99
CA ILE A 130 -2.43 -7.38 31.56
C ILE A 130 -1.00 -7.47 31.05
N ASN A 131 -0.04 -7.72 31.92
CA ASN A 131 1.36 -7.97 31.58
C ASN A 131 1.88 -9.14 32.42
N ALA A 132 2.49 -10.12 31.75
CA ALA A 132 3.19 -11.21 32.42
C ALA A 132 4.63 -10.81 32.76
N ASP A 133 5.09 -11.13 33.97
CA ASP A 133 6.45 -10.89 34.41
C ASP A 133 7.38 -12.11 34.16
N HIS A 134 8.66 -11.97 34.52
CA HIS A 134 9.66 -13.03 34.36
C HIS A 134 9.41 -14.32 35.17
N LYS A 135 8.69 -14.24 36.30
CA LYS A 135 8.29 -15.40 37.11
C LYS A 135 6.96 -15.98 36.62
N ASN A 136 6.47 -15.51 35.47
CA ASN A 136 5.16 -15.83 34.95
C ASN A 136 4.00 -15.27 35.79
N ASN A 137 4.23 -14.34 36.72
CA ASN A 137 3.14 -13.71 37.47
C ASN A 137 2.54 -12.56 36.66
N LEU A 138 1.31 -12.15 37.00
CA LEU A 138 0.61 -11.13 36.22
C LEU A 138 0.48 -9.81 36.98
N TRP A 139 0.75 -8.72 36.28
CA TRP A 139 0.36 -7.37 36.67
C TRP A 139 -0.81 -6.95 35.80
N PHE A 140 -1.89 -6.48 36.41
CA PHE A 140 -3.06 -6.06 35.65
C PHE A 140 -3.81 -4.92 36.32
N LEU A 141 -4.57 -4.17 35.53
CA LEU A 141 -5.48 -3.12 36.02
C LEU A 141 -6.90 -3.64 36.07
N ALA A 142 -7.50 -3.67 37.26
CA ALA A 142 -8.93 -3.91 37.46
C ALA A 142 -9.59 -2.62 37.94
N ASN A 143 -10.44 -2.02 37.09
CA ASN A 143 -11.05 -0.70 37.33
C ASN A 143 -10.02 0.38 37.74
N GLY A 144 -8.89 0.43 37.02
CA GLY A 144 -7.79 1.39 37.27
C GLY A 144 -6.91 1.09 38.49
N LYS A 145 -7.20 0.04 39.27
CA LYS A 145 -6.38 -0.39 40.42
C LYS A 145 -5.38 -1.46 39.99
N LEU A 146 -4.11 -1.29 40.38
CA LEU A 146 -3.05 -2.25 40.09
C LEU A 146 -3.15 -3.48 40.99
N GLN A 147 -3.33 -4.63 40.34
CA GLN A 147 -3.38 -5.94 40.95
C GLN A 147 -2.15 -6.76 40.55
N TYR A 148 -1.73 -7.63 41.47
CA TYR A 148 -0.68 -8.62 41.24
C TYR A 148 -1.24 -10.03 41.46
N PHE A 149 -1.08 -10.91 40.48
CA PHE A 149 -1.47 -12.31 40.59
C PHE A 149 -0.25 -13.22 40.63
N ASP A 150 -0.05 -13.85 41.79
CA ASP A 150 0.92 -14.92 42.00
C ASP A 150 0.30 -16.23 41.48
N GLN A 151 0.77 -16.71 40.33
CA GLN A 151 0.21 -17.89 39.67
C GLN A 151 0.45 -19.17 40.47
N GLU A 152 1.59 -19.28 41.17
CA GLU A 152 1.94 -20.48 41.94
C GLU A 152 1.07 -20.61 43.19
N LYS A 153 0.83 -19.49 43.87
CA LYS A 153 -0.02 -19.45 45.08
C LYS A 153 -1.50 -19.29 44.76
N ASN A 154 -1.84 -19.10 43.49
CA ASN A 154 -3.19 -18.76 43.03
C ASN A 154 -3.81 -17.60 43.84
N LYS A 155 -3.03 -16.53 44.05
CA LYS A 155 -3.41 -15.42 44.94
C LYS A 155 -3.31 -14.07 44.24
N VAL A 156 -4.42 -13.33 44.25
CA VAL A 156 -4.50 -11.94 43.80
C VAL A 156 -4.23 -11.02 44.99
N THR A 157 -3.36 -10.03 44.79
CA THR A 157 -3.01 -9.00 45.79
C THR A 157 -3.23 -7.62 45.21
N ASN A 158 -4.01 -6.78 45.91
CA ASN A 158 -4.16 -5.37 45.57
C ASN A 158 -2.97 -4.57 46.12
N THR A 159 -2.34 -3.77 45.26
CA THR A 159 -1.18 -2.95 45.62
C THR A 159 -1.56 -1.61 46.28
N GLY A 160 -2.82 -1.19 46.17
CA GLY A 160 -3.28 0.14 46.56
C GLY A 160 -2.96 1.25 45.55
N LEU A 161 -2.24 0.93 44.46
CA LEU A 161 -1.84 1.89 43.44
C LEU A 161 -2.90 1.99 42.34
N THR A 162 -3.01 3.17 41.73
CA THR A 162 -3.92 3.43 40.61
C THR A 162 -3.17 3.92 39.39
N ALA A 163 -3.62 3.48 38.21
CA ALA A 163 -3.01 3.84 36.94
C ALA A 163 -4.05 3.87 35.82
N THR A 164 -3.77 4.66 34.79
CA THR A 164 -4.56 4.74 33.55
C THR A 164 -4.03 3.76 32.50
N CYS A 165 -2.72 3.51 32.50
CA CYS A 165 -2.06 2.52 31.65
C CYS A 165 -0.85 1.91 32.36
N LEU A 166 -0.40 0.76 31.85
CA LEU A 166 0.75 0.01 32.37
C LEU A 166 1.77 -0.30 31.29
N ALA A 167 3.04 -0.29 31.67
CA ALA A 167 4.12 -0.89 30.92
C ALA A 167 5.16 -1.50 31.85
N VAL A 168 5.86 -2.54 31.41
CA VAL A 168 6.96 -3.15 32.16
C VAL A 168 8.25 -2.96 31.37
N ASP A 169 9.28 -2.43 32.02
CA ASP A 169 10.59 -2.26 31.37
C ASP A 169 11.46 -3.53 31.45
N ARG A 170 12.57 -3.54 30.70
CA ARG A 170 13.56 -4.63 30.71
C ARG A 170 14.17 -4.95 32.09
N PHE A 171 14.11 -4.01 33.03
CA PHE A 171 14.60 -4.15 34.39
C PHE A 171 13.52 -4.65 35.36
N ARG A 172 12.31 -4.95 34.85
CA ARG A 172 11.15 -5.44 35.61
C ARG A 172 10.54 -4.37 36.53
N ASN A 173 10.73 -3.10 36.22
CA ASN A 173 9.99 -2.05 36.89
C ASN A 173 8.63 -1.90 36.22
N VAL A 174 7.61 -1.71 37.04
CA VAL A 174 6.25 -1.42 36.58
C VAL A 174 6.12 0.09 36.44
N TRP A 175 5.87 0.53 35.22
CA TRP A 175 5.59 1.93 34.90
C TRP A 175 4.08 2.13 34.77
N MET A 176 3.58 3.18 35.42
CA MET A 176 2.17 3.52 35.50
C MET A 176 1.96 4.94 34.98
N GLY A 177 1.04 5.11 34.02
CA GLY A 177 0.52 6.42 33.66
C GLY A 177 -0.59 6.83 34.63
N ARG A 178 -0.77 8.14 34.84
CA ARG A 178 -1.83 8.68 35.70
C ARG A 178 -2.64 9.76 34.98
N SER A 179 -3.80 10.08 35.56
CA SER A 179 -4.72 11.11 35.06
C SER A 179 -4.23 12.54 35.37
N ASP A 180 -3.29 12.69 36.29
CA ASP A 180 -2.73 13.97 36.77
C ASP A 180 -1.48 14.43 35.98
N GLY A 181 -1.11 13.72 34.92
CA GLY A 181 0.04 14.07 34.08
C GLY A 181 1.38 13.56 34.59
N THR A 182 1.37 12.70 35.62
CA THR A 182 2.58 12.04 36.12
C THR A 182 2.69 10.61 35.63
N ILE A 183 3.94 10.13 35.52
CA ILE A 183 4.22 8.70 35.46
C ILE A 183 4.83 8.24 36.79
N GLN A 184 4.52 7.02 37.20
CA GLN A 184 5.08 6.40 38.39
C GLN A 184 5.87 5.15 38.03
N LYS A 185 7.08 5.05 38.59
CA LYS A 185 7.92 3.86 38.54
C LYS A 185 7.79 3.11 39.86
N TYR A 186 7.29 1.88 39.80
CA TYR A 186 7.22 0.96 40.92
C TYR A 186 8.25 -0.16 40.73
N VAL A 187 9.09 -0.36 41.75
CA VAL A 187 10.11 -1.41 41.77
C VAL A 187 9.62 -2.53 42.69
N PRO A 188 9.18 -3.69 42.16
CA PRO A 188 8.54 -4.71 42.99
C PRO A 188 9.43 -5.30 44.08
N GLN A 189 10.76 -5.36 43.86
CA GLN A 189 11.70 -5.96 44.80
C GLN A 189 11.87 -5.14 46.08
N THR A 190 11.95 -3.82 45.93
CA THR A 190 12.16 -2.88 47.05
C THR A 190 10.85 -2.24 47.52
N LYS A 191 9.76 -2.43 46.77
CA LYS A 191 8.50 -1.68 46.90
C LYS A 191 8.67 -0.17 46.83
N SER A 192 9.75 0.31 46.21
CA SER A 192 10.00 1.75 46.06
C SER A 192 9.13 2.32 44.94
N LEU A 193 8.56 3.50 45.20
CA LEU A 193 7.74 4.24 44.26
C LEU A 193 8.39 5.59 43.95
N THR A 194 8.55 5.91 42.68
CA THR A 194 9.07 7.21 42.21
C THR A 194 8.07 7.85 41.27
N THR A 195 7.71 9.11 41.52
CA THR A 195 6.77 9.88 40.69
C THR A 195 7.54 10.90 39.86
N ILE A 196 7.20 11.01 38.57
CA ILE A 196 7.85 11.92 37.62
C ILE A 196 6.76 12.73 36.92
N GLN A 197 6.90 14.06 36.92
CA GLN A 197 5.99 14.96 36.22
C GLN A 197 6.31 14.99 34.72
N ILE A 198 5.31 14.74 33.87
CA ILE A 198 5.47 14.70 32.41
C ILE A 198 4.73 15.85 31.73
N ILE A 199 3.54 16.17 32.23
CA ILE A 199 2.72 17.28 31.75
C ILE A 199 2.75 18.37 32.81
N ASP A 200 2.73 19.64 32.42
CA ASP A 200 2.70 20.74 33.38
C ASP A 200 1.52 20.58 34.36
N LYS A 201 1.80 20.72 35.66
CA LYS A 201 0.82 20.58 36.74
C LYS A 201 -0.26 21.66 36.67
N ASP A 202 0.06 22.83 36.12
CA ASP A 202 -0.80 24.00 36.07
C ASP A 202 -1.82 23.92 34.92
N LEU A 203 -1.70 22.92 34.04
CA LEU A 203 -2.69 22.64 33.00
C LEU A 203 -3.97 22.01 33.59
N PRO A 204 -5.15 22.27 32.98
CA PRO A 204 -6.40 21.63 33.35
C PRO A 204 -6.33 20.09 33.36
N ASP A 205 -7.00 19.45 34.33
CA ASP A 205 -6.99 17.98 34.52
C ASP A 205 -7.37 17.18 33.27
N ILE A 206 -8.30 17.70 32.47
CA ILE A 206 -8.73 17.05 31.23
C ILE A 206 -7.61 16.91 30.18
N LEU A 207 -6.56 17.74 30.25
CA LEU A 207 -5.41 17.71 29.32
C LEU A 207 -4.29 16.78 29.79
N LYS A 208 -4.31 16.34 31.05
CA LYS A 208 -3.18 15.68 31.72
C LYS A 208 -3.23 14.15 31.65
N PHE A 209 -4.25 13.58 31.04
CA PHE A 209 -4.44 12.13 31.05
C PHE A 209 -3.38 11.39 30.22
N ILE A 210 -2.60 10.53 30.88
CA ILE A 210 -1.65 9.63 30.20
C ILE A 210 -2.38 8.39 29.73
N THR A 211 -2.22 8.04 28.45
CA THR A 211 -2.99 6.96 27.80
C THR A 211 -2.15 5.74 27.48
N LYS A 212 -0.85 5.91 27.19
CA LYS A 212 0.05 4.79 26.86
C LYS A 212 1.48 5.08 27.32
N LEU A 213 2.20 4.03 27.69
CA LEU A 213 3.63 4.06 27.94
C LEU A 213 4.33 3.00 27.09
N LEU A 214 5.47 3.36 26.52
CA LEU A 214 6.37 2.44 25.82
C LEU A 214 7.81 2.72 26.29
N PRO A 215 8.31 1.98 27.30
CA PRO A 215 9.72 1.96 27.64
C PRO A 215 10.54 1.38 26.48
N THR A 216 11.68 2.00 26.19
CA THR A 216 12.61 1.58 25.13
C THR A 216 13.96 1.18 25.72
N ASP A 217 14.75 0.43 24.95
CA ASP A 217 16.02 -0.13 25.44
C ASP A 217 17.10 0.92 25.70
N ASP A 218 17.00 2.11 25.09
CA ASP A 218 17.97 3.19 25.26
C ASP A 218 17.73 4.04 26.53
N GLY A 219 16.72 3.69 27.33
CA GLY A 219 16.34 4.42 28.54
C GLY A 219 15.41 5.59 28.27
N THR A 220 14.79 5.66 27.09
CA THR A 220 13.70 6.59 26.79
C THR A 220 12.34 5.91 27.03
N ILE A 221 11.37 6.66 27.53
CA ILE A 221 9.98 6.23 27.65
C ILE A 221 9.16 7.11 26.72
N LEU A 222 8.50 6.51 25.73
CA LEU A 222 7.49 7.17 24.92
C LEU A 222 6.15 7.17 25.65
N ILE A 223 5.45 8.29 25.58
CA ILE A 223 4.28 8.58 26.40
C ILE A 223 3.18 9.12 25.49
N GLY A 224 2.07 8.40 25.42
CA GLY A 224 0.83 8.86 24.80
C GLY A 224 0.01 9.68 25.77
N THR A 225 -0.64 10.73 25.28
CA THR A 225 -1.54 11.58 26.06
C THR A 225 -2.90 11.68 25.39
N SER A 226 -3.93 12.08 26.14
CA SER A 226 -5.30 12.24 25.62
C SER A 226 -5.48 13.43 24.69
N LYS A 227 -4.69 14.50 24.83
CA LYS A 227 -4.89 15.75 24.06
C LYS A 227 -3.60 16.42 23.59
N LEU A 228 -2.47 16.12 24.22
CA LEU A 228 -1.18 16.78 23.98
C LEU A 228 -0.26 15.94 23.08
N GLY A 229 -0.82 15.01 22.29
CA GLY A 229 -0.07 14.13 21.41
C GLY A 229 0.85 13.17 22.16
N ALA A 230 2.04 12.95 21.60
CA ALA A 230 3.05 12.08 22.19
C ALA A 230 4.21 12.89 22.77
N LYS A 231 4.77 12.39 23.87
CA LYS A 231 5.97 12.92 24.53
C LYS A 231 6.99 11.81 24.71
N TYR A 232 8.23 12.17 25.00
CA TYR A 232 9.23 11.23 25.51
C TYR A 232 9.91 11.77 26.76
N TYR A 233 10.29 10.85 27.64
CA TYR A 233 11.06 11.09 28.84
C TYR A 233 12.37 10.29 28.79
N THR A 234 13.51 10.96 28.95
CA THR A 234 14.82 10.31 29.00
C THR A 234 15.26 10.09 30.45
N ILE A 235 15.36 8.83 30.88
CA ILE A 235 15.61 8.45 32.28
C ILE A 235 16.95 9.03 32.80
N LYS A 236 18.00 9.02 31.96
CA LYS A 236 19.33 9.47 32.37
C LYS A 236 19.42 10.98 32.62
N THR A 237 18.72 11.78 31.82
CA THR A 237 18.82 13.24 31.85
C THR A 237 17.64 13.91 32.56
N GLY A 238 16.56 13.17 32.82
CA GLY A 238 15.33 13.71 33.38
C GLY A 238 14.56 14.60 32.39
N THR A 239 14.92 14.61 31.10
CA THR A 239 14.35 15.54 30.11
C THR A 239 13.04 15.03 29.57
N VAL A 240 12.03 15.90 29.50
CA VAL A 240 10.74 15.66 28.84
C VAL A 240 10.65 16.52 27.58
N LYS A 241 10.27 15.93 26.45
CA LYS A 241 9.97 16.69 25.21
C LYS A 241 8.73 16.15 24.51
N SER A 242 8.04 17.00 23.77
CA SER A 242 6.96 16.61 22.87
C SER A 242 7.52 16.11 21.53
N LEU A 243 6.86 15.12 20.94
CA LEU A 243 7.14 14.69 19.57
C LEU A 243 6.44 15.64 18.60
N ILE A 244 7.11 15.99 17.50
CA ILE A 244 6.54 16.85 16.46
C ILE A 244 5.67 16.00 15.52
N LEU A 245 4.41 15.82 15.91
CA LEU A 245 3.39 15.18 15.09
C LEU A 245 2.73 16.24 14.23
N GLY A 246 3.09 16.29 12.94
CA GLY A 246 2.77 17.37 12.00
C GLY A 246 1.27 17.45 11.67
N ASN A 247 0.47 17.91 12.62
CA ASN A 247 -0.96 18.11 12.46
C ASN A 247 -1.24 19.47 11.83
N LYS A 248 -1.60 19.47 10.55
CA LYS A 248 -1.93 20.69 9.80
C LYS A 248 -3.16 21.43 10.34
N GLU A 249 -4.07 20.71 10.98
CA GLU A 249 -5.34 21.26 11.48
C GLU A 249 -5.17 21.90 12.87
N ASN A 250 -3.99 21.76 13.49
CA ASN A 250 -3.68 22.26 14.84
C ASN A 250 -4.71 21.82 15.90
N THR A 251 -5.25 20.61 15.74
CA THR A 251 -6.21 19.97 16.65
C THR A 251 -5.51 19.09 17.68
N ASP A 252 -6.21 18.83 18.79
CA ASP A 252 -5.77 17.90 19.83
C ASP A 252 -5.50 16.51 19.25
N ILE A 253 -4.40 15.88 19.66
CA ILE A 253 -4.04 14.53 19.25
C ILE A 253 -4.21 13.59 20.44
N TYR A 254 -5.24 12.76 20.38
CA TYR A 254 -5.45 11.67 21.33
C TYR A 254 -4.64 10.45 20.89
N VAL A 255 -3.65 10.06 21.68
CA VAL A 255 -2.83 8.87 21.42
C VAL A 255 -3.45 7.66 22.10
N ARG A 256 -3.72 6.60 21.33
CA ARG A 256 -4.27 5.32 21.82
C ARG A 256 -3.19 4.29 22.08
N ASP A 257 -2.23 4.17 21.16
CA ASP A 257 -1.18 3.17 21.23
C ASP A 257 0.13 3.65 20.60
N ILE A 258 1.25 3.06 21.01
CA ILE A 258 2.59 3.35 20.50
C ILE A 258 3.37 2.04 20.43
N ILE A 259 3.94 1.75 19.26
CA ILE A 259 4.86 0.62 19.06
C ILE A 259 6.12 1.05 18.31
N ALA A 260 7.21 0.31 18.52
CA ALA A 260 8.40 0.43 17.70
C ALA A 260 8.19 -0.31 16.38
N SER A 261 8.16 0.40 15.25
CA SER A 261 8.10 -0.20 13.92
C SER A 261 9.49 -0.60 13.42
N GLY A 262 10.53 0.14 13.81
CA GLY A 262 11.92 -0.08 13.39
C GLY A 262 12.93 0.51 14.37
N LYS A 263 14.21 0.55 13.98
CA LYS A 263 15.24 1.18 14.81
C LYS A 263 15.02 2.69 14.84
N ARG A 264 14.54 3.20 15.99
CA ARG A 264 14.18 4.62 16.20
C ARG A 264 12.99 5.09 15.35
N GLU A 265 12.17 4.16 14.89
CA GLU A 265 10.94 4.44 14.17
C GLU A 265 9.75 3.89 14.94
N TYR A 266 8.71 4.72 15.06
CA TYR A 266 7.55 4.43 15.88
C TYR A 266 6.27 4.67 15.10
N TRP A 267 5.30 3.79 15.31
CA TRP A 267 3.93 4.01 14.89
C TRP A 267 3.11 4.42 16.12
N ILE A 268 2.34 5.49 15.95
CA ILE A 268 1.52 6.10 16.99
C ILE A 268 0.08 6.07 16.49
N ALA A 269 -0.75 5.25 17.11
CA ALA A 269 -2.17 5.16 16.83
C ALA A 269 -2.91 6.32 17.51
N THR A 270 -3.76 7.00 16.75
CA THR A 270 -4.52 8.16 17.21
C THR A 270 -5.96 8.12 16.71
N GLU A 271 -6.79 9.03 17.18
CA GLU A 271 -8.15 9.26 16.64
C GLU A 271 -8.16 9.88 15.23
N SER A 272 -6.99 10.27 14.72
CA SER A 272 -6.84 11.02 13.46
C SER A 272 -5.94 10.30 12.43
N GLY A 273 -5.80 8.99 12.56
CA GLY A 273 -4.93 8.14 11.74
C GLY A 273 -3.71 7.61 12.50
N ILE A 274 -2.75 7.07 11.75
CA ILE A 274 -1.48 6.54 12.28
C ILE A 274 -0.37 7.54 11.98
N TYR A 275 0.28 8.06 13.01
CA TYR A 275 1.52 8.82 12.81
C TYR A 275 2.70 7.86 12.77
N THR A 276 3.45 7.86 11.67
CA THR A 276 4.79 7.30 11.64
C THR A 276 5.77 8.40 12.07
N TYR A 277 6.69 8.08 12.97
CA TYR A 277 7.64 9.03 13.52
C TYR A 277 9.05 8.47 13.51
N ASN A 278 9.98 9.19 12.89
CA ASN A 278 11.39 8.85 12.86
C ASN A 278 12.15 9.75 13.84
N PHE A 279 12.64 9.16 14.93
CA PHE A 279 13.27 9.88 16.03
C PHE A 279 14.63 10.48 15.65
N SER A 280 15.33 9.92 14.65
CA SER A 280 16.62 10.44 14.20
C SER A 280 16.50 11.73 13.38
N SER A 281 15.41 11.87 12.62
CA SER A 281 15.17 13.03 11.75
C SER A 281 14.15 14.03 12.29
N ASP A 282 13.48 13.70 13.40
CA ASP A 282 12.37 14.48 13.97
C ASP A 282 11.26 14.76 12.94
N ARG A 283 10.97 13.75 12.11
CA ARG A 283 9.96 13.81 11.06
C ARG A 283 8.82 12.86 11.35
N SER A 284 7.61 13.33 11.06
CA SER A 284 6.40 12.55 11.15
C SER A 284 5.61 12.56 9.85
N ARG A 285 4.81 11.51 9.63
CA ARG A 285 3.82 11.42 8.55
C ARG A 285 2.54 10.84 9.13
N ASN A 286 1.40 11.46 8.82
CA ASN A 286 0.09 10.93 9.18
C ASN A 286 -0.47 10.07 8.04
N LEU A 287 -0.75 8.81 8.32
CA LEU A 287 -1.46 7.87 7.45
C LEU A 287 -2.94 7.94 7.82
N LYS A 288 -3.76 8.50 6.93
CA LYS A 288 -5.21 8.67 7.10
C LYS A 288 -5.96 7.81 6.09
N LYS A 289 -7.23 7.53 6.40
CA LYS A 289 -8.21 7.04 5.45
C LYS A 289 -8.35 8.03 4.30
N ILE A 290 -8.32 7.51 3.08
CA ILE A 290 -8.59 8.28 1.87
C ILE A 290 -9.82 7.64 1.20
N ASN A 291 -10.88 8.42 1.03
CA ASN A 291 -12.11 7.93 0.42
C ASN A 291 -11.85 7.48 -1.03
N GLY A 292 -12.23 6.26 -1.35
CA GLY A 292 -12.00 5.66 -2.67
C GLY A 292 -10.60 5.06 -2.86
N ASP A 293 -9.71 5.13 -1.87
CA ASP A 293 -8.40 4.45 -1.90
C ASP A 293 -8.44 3.17 -1.07
N ASN A 294 -8.54 2.03 -1.78
CA ASN A 294 -8.59 0.70 -1.18
C ASN A 294 -7.32 0.30 -0.44
N TYR A 295 -6.20 1.02 -0.59
CA TYR A 295 -4.94 0.71 0.07
C TYR A 295 -4.60 1.66 1.22
N SER A 296 -5.42 2.68 1.45
CA SER A 296 -5.37 3.50 2.66
C SER A 296 -5.97 2.75 3.86
N ILE A 297 -5.77 3.25 5.09
CA ILE A 297 -6.42 2.64 6.26
C ILE A 297 -7.94 2.75 6.18
N THR A 298 -8.66 1.76 6.71
CA THR A 298 -10.13 1.69 6.62
C THR A 298 -10.87 2.71 7.48
N ASP A 299 -10.25 3.20 8.54
CA ASP A 299 -10.82 4.17 9.50
C ASP A 299 -9.71 4.93 10.24
N ASN A 300 -9.97 6.19 10.60
CA ASN A 300 -8.98 7.07 11.24
C ASN A 300 -8.87 6.86 12.75
N ALA A 301 -9.90 6.30 13.39
CA ALA A 301 -9.89 6.00 14.82
C ALA A 301 -9.11 4.71 15.08
N VAL A 302 -7.78 4.82 15.19
CA VAL A 302 -6.87 3.67 15.39
C VAL A 302 -6.65 3.45 16.87
N TYR A 303 -6.97 2.25 17.35
CA TYR A 303 -7.04 1.93 18.77
C TYR A 303 -5.85 1.12 19.27
N SER A 304 -5.35 0.21 18.43
CA SER A 304 -4.30 -0.72 18.83
C SER A 304 -3.35 -0.98 17.68
N LEU A 305 -2.08 -1.20 18.01
CA LEU A 305 -1.04 -1.56 17.08
C LEU A 305 -0.31 -2.80 17.58
N CYS A 306 0.13 -3.66 16.68
CA CYS A 306 1.17 -4.62 17.01
C CYS A 306 2.06 -4.92 15.82
N LYS A 307 3.34 -5.09 16.13
CA LYS A 307 4.34 -5.57 15.20
C LYS A 307 4.43 -7.09 15.35
N ASP A 308 4.28 -7.82 14.26
CA ASP A 308 4.49 -9.25 14.25
C ASP A 308 5.99 -9.60 14.18
N LYS A 309 6.30 -10.88 14.38
CA LYS A 309 7.66 -11.43 14.36
C LYS A 309 8.35 -11.36 12.99
N GLN A 310 7.59 -11.26 11.90
CA GLN A 310 8.13 -11.10 10.55
C GLN A 310 8.36 -9.61 10.20
N GLY A 311 7.95 -8.70 11.09
CA GLY A 311 8.11 -7.26 10.94
C GLY A 311 6.92 -6.57 10.28
N GLY A 312 5.84 -7.30 9.99
CA GLY A 312 4.57 -6.72 9.58
C GLY A 312 3.91 -5.93 10.72
N LEU A 313 3.10 -4.94 10.35
CA LEU A 313 2.48 -3.98 11.25
C LEU A 313 0.97 -4.08 11.11
N TRP A 314 0.32 -4.38 12.22
CA TRP A 314 -1.11 -4.54 12.35
C TRP A 314 -1.69 -3.34 13.08
N ALA A 315 -2.81 -2.83 12.59
CA ALA A 315 -3.53 -1.70 13.17
C ALA A 315 -5.03 -2.01 13.29
N GLY A 316 -5.51 -2.05 14.52
CA GLY A 316 -6.92 -2.22 14.84
C GLY A 316 -7.63 -0.87 14.86
N THR A 317 -8.74 -0.76 14.13
CA THR A 317 -9.56 0.47 14.06
C THR A 317 -10.91 0.32 14.73
N PHE A 318 -11.58 1.44 15.01
CA PHE A 318 -12.85 1.42 15.73
C PHE A 318 -14.04 0.99 14.85
N PHE A 319 -14.09 1.43 13.59
CA PHE A 319 -15.17 1.04 12.67
C PHE A 319 -14.70 0.19 11.47
N GLY A 320 -13.41 0.22 11.17
CA GLY A 320 -12.86 -0.29 9.91
C GLY A 320 -12.27 -1.70 9.95
N GLY A 321 -12.29 -2.38 11.10
CA GLY A 321 -11.65 -3.69 11.25
C GLY A 321 -10.14 -3.60 11.45
N LEU A 322 -9.45 -4.62 10.96
CA LEU A 322 -8.02 -4.80 11.10
C LEU A 322 -7.30 -4.42 9.80
N ASN A 323 -6.26 -3.61 9.91
CA ASN A 323 -5.41 -3.18 8.81
C ASN A 323 -4.03 -3.82 8.97
N TYR A 324 -3.46 -4.34 7.90
CA TYR A 324 -2.15 -4.98 7.89
C TYR A 324 -1.24 -4.38 6.83
N TYR A 325 -0.04 -4.00 7.25
CA TYR A 325 1.02 -3.48 6.40
C TYR A 325 2.26 -4.34 6.52
N SER A 326 2.86 -4.68 5.38
CA SER A 326 4.14 -5.35 5.29
C SER A 326 5.01 -4.65 4.25
N SER A 327 6.33 -4.64 4.48
CA SER A 327 7.28 -4.15 3.47
C SER A 327 7.23 -4.97 2.18
N GLU A 328 6.76 -6.21 2.24
CA GLU A 328 6.54 -7.07 1.08
C GLU A 328 5.34 -6.61 0.25
N ASN A 329 4.27 -6.15 0.89
CA ASN A 329 3.09 -5.56 0.21
C ASN A 329 3.47 -4.27 -0.53
N ALA A 330 4.55 -3.61 -0.10
CA ALA A 330 5.06 -2.37 -0.69
C ALA A 330 6.14 -2.58 -1.77
N ARG A 331 6.43 -3.84 -2.19
CA ARG A 331 7.43 -4.13 -3.24
C ARG A 331 7.06 -3.54 -4.60
N PHE A 332 5.78 -3.51 -4.93
CA PHE A 332 5.29 -2.97 -6.19
C PHE A 332 4.66 -1.60 -5.95
N LYS A 333 5.11 -0.60 -6.71
CA LYS A 333 4.43 0.69 -6.74
C LYS A 333 3.15 0.57 -7.57
N LYS A 334 2.02 0.89 -6.95
CA LYS A 334 0.71 0.83 -7.58
C LYS A 334 0.31 2.21 -8.08
N TYR A 335 -0.19 2.27 -9.31
CA TYR A 335 -0.87 3.43 -9.87
C TYR A 335 -2.29 3.00 -10.21
N TYR A 336 -3.27 3.65 -9.59
CA TYR A 336 -4.68 3.35 -9.75
C TYR A 336 -5.45 4.65 -9.56
N GLN A 337 -6.67 4.68 -10.08
CA GLN A 337 -7.51 5.86 -9.98
C GLN A 337 -7.91 6.10 -8.52
N VAL A 338 -7.70 7.33 -8.04
CA VAL A 338 -8.17 7.80 -6.73
C VAL A 338 -8.91 9.10 -6.92
N ASN A 339 -10.22 9.07 -6.68
CA ASN A 339 -11.09 10.22 -6.90
C ASN A 339 -10.65 11.43 -6.07
N GLY A 340 -10.57 12.59 -6.72
CA GLY A 340 -10.17 13.85 -6.09
C GLY A 340 -8.66 14.01 -5.88
N LEU A 341 -7.83 13.04 -6.29
CA LEU A 341 -6.37 13.14 -6.26
C LEU A 341 -5.77 13.14 -7.67
N ASN A 342 -4.51 13.58 -7.78
CA ASN A 342 -3.75 13.48 -9.03
C ASN A 342 -3.29 12.02 -9.23
N SER A 343 -4.12 11.26 -9.95
CA SER A 343 -3.89 9.85 -10.27
C SER A 343 -4.11 9.57 -11.75
N ILE A 344 -3.76 8.36 -12.18
CA ILE A 344 -4.19 7.80 -13.46
C ILE A 344 -5.72 7.83 -13.58
N ALA A 345 -6.22 8.03 -14.79
CA ALA A 345 -7.61 7.87 -15.17
C ALA A 345 -7.79 6.56 -15.97
N GLY A 346 -8.90 5.87 -15.73
CA GLY A 346 -9.18 4.58 -16.34
C GLY A 346 -8.55 3.42 -15.58
N ASN A 347 -9.11 2.23 -15.78
CA ASN A 347 -8.68 1.00 -15.12
C ASN A 347 -8.15 -0.04 -16.11
N ALA A 348 -8.53 0.05 -17.39
CA ALA A 348 -8.14 -0.89 -18.42
C ALA A 348 -6.93 -0.35 -19.19
N ILE A 349 -5.73 -0.56 -18.67
CA ILE A 349 -4.47 -0.17 -19.34
C ILE A 349 -4.21 -1.13 -20.50
N ARG A 350 -3.97 -0.58 -21.70
CA ARG A 350 -3.70 -1.37 -22.92
C ARG A 350 -2.30 -1.17 -23.49
N GLU A 351 -1.81 0.06 -23.47
CA GLU A 351 -0.53 0.43 -24.10
C GLU A 351 0.33 1.30 -23.19
N ILE A 352 1.65 1.14 -23.29
CA ILE A 352 2.62 1.91 -22.52
C ILE A 352 3.81 2.28 -23.41
N SER A 353 4.17 3.56 -23.46
CA SER A 353 5.29 4.06 -24.24
C SER A 353 6.05 5.15 -23.48
N SER A 354 7.38 5.06 -23.41
CA SER A 354 8.23 6.08 -22.79
C SER A 354 8.67 7.13 -23.80
N ASP A 355 8.72 8.39 -23.41
CA ASP A 355 9.38 9.44 -24.20
C ASP A 355 10.80 9.76 -23.71
N ASN A 356 11.52 10.59 -24.47
CA ASN A 356 12.88 11.03 -24.12
C ASN A 356 12.92 12.03 -22.96
N ASN A 357 11.76 12.48 -22.45
CA ASN A 357 11.63 13.50 -21.41
C ASN A 357 11.34 12.90 -20.02
N ASN A 358 11.56 11.59 -19.84
CA ASN A 358 11.25 10.83 -18.62
C ASN A 358 9.75 10.77 -18.31
N ASN A 359 8.89 10.89 -19.31
CA ASN A 359 7.47 10.61 -19.14
C ASN A 359 7.15 9.19 -19.61
N ILE A 360 6.16 8.60 -18.96
CA ILE A 360 5.52 7.36 -19.39
C ILE A 360 4.12 7.75 -19.88
N TRP A 361 3.84 7.45 -21.13
CA TRP A 361 2.54 7.57 -21.76
C TRP A 361 1.81 6.24 -21.65
N ILE A 362 0.54 6.28 -21.26
CA ILE A 362 -0.27 5.12 -20.93
C ILE A 362 -1.59 5.25 -21.65
N GLY A 363 -1.85 4.38 -22.62
CA GLY A 363 -3.12 4.25 -23.31
C GLY A 363 -4.06 3.35 -22.52
N THR A 364 -5.30 3.78 -22.35
CA THR A 364 -6.36 3.01 -21.70
C THR A 364 -7.48 2.70 -22.67
N GLU A 365 -8.27 1.66 -22.40
CA GLU A 365 -9.44 1.32 -23.20
C GLU A 365 -10.68 2.15 -22.80
N ASP A 366 -10.67 2.68 -21.57
CA ASP A 366 -11.84 3.30 -20.93
C ASP A 366 -11.70 4.81 -20.67
N ALA A 367 -10.48 5.38 -20.70
CA ALA A 367 -10.26 6.78 -20.27
C ALA A 367 -9.26 7.59 -21.12
N GLY A 368 -8.88 7.13 -22.31
CA GLY A 368 -7.96 7.85 -23.19
C GLY A 368 -6.51 7.65 -22.79
N ILE A 369 -5.74 8.75 -22.72
CA ILE A 369 -4.29 8.71 -22.51
C ILE A 369 -3.92 9.37 -21.19
N ASN A 370 -3.02 8.74 -20.46
CA ASN A 370 -2.39 9.30 -19.28
C ASN A 370 -0.90 9.55 -19.54
N LYS A 371 -0.37 10.64 -19.01
CA LYS A 371 1.07 10.94 -18.99
C LYS A 371 1.54 11.01 -17.54
N LEU A 372 2.44 10.11 -17.16
CA LEU A 372 3.12 10.11 -15.87
C LEU A 372 4.50 10.75 -16.02
N ASN A 373 4.73 11.87 -15.34
CA ASN A 373 6.09 12.37 -15.15
C ASN A 373 6.79 11.54 -14.07
N THR A 374 7.81 10.76 -14.42
CA THR A 374 8.44 9.83 -13.46
C THR A 374 9.25 10.52 -12.37
N LYS A 375 9.73 11.74 -12.63
CA LYS A 375 10.48 12.56 -11.66
C LYS A 375 9.53 13.09 -10.58
N THR A 376 8.48 13.79 -10.97
CA THR A 376 7.54 14.43 -10.02
C THR A 376 6.46 13.47 -9.50
N GLY A 377 6.14 12.42 -10.25
CA GLY A 377 5.01 11.53 -9.98
C GLY A 377 3.65 12.09 -10.41
N THR A 378 3.62 13.18 -11.17
CA THR A 378 2.39 13.86 -11.60
C THR A 378 1.76 13.18 -12.81
N PHE A 379 0.44 12.99 -12.76
CA PHE A 379 -0.37 12.54 -13.88
C PHE A 379 -1.01 13.71 -14.64
N TYR A 380 -1.05 13.60 -15.96
CA TYR A 380 -1.84 14.43 -16.85
C TYR A 380 -2.73 13.52 -17.68
N ASN A 381 -4.03 13.76 -17.67
CA ASN A 381 -5.02 12.87 -18.26
C ASN A 381 -5.64 13.60 -19.47
N TYR A 382 -5.62 12.94 -20.62
CA TYR A 382 -6.11 13.45 -21.89
C TYR A 382 -7.33 12.62 -22.28
N THR A 383 -8.47 13.30 -22.45
CA THR A 383 -9.75 12.69 -22.79
C THR A 383 -10.40 13.40 -23.98
N PRO A 384 -11.36 12.76 -24.67
CA PRO A 384 -12.16 13.43 -25.69
C PRO A 384 -13.02 14.54 -25.10
N THR A 385 -13.02 15.71 -25.74
CA THR A 385 -13.84 16.88 -25.35
C THR A 385 -14.79 17.32 -26.47
N GLY A 386 -14.66 16.72 -27.67
CA GLY A 386 -15.30 17.17 -28.90
C GLY A 386 -14.51 18.24 -29.67
N GLN A 387 -13.46 18.84 -29.08
CA GLN A 387 -12.58 19.76 -29.78
C GLN A 387 -11.62 19.02 -30.72
N ALA A 388 -11.34 19.59 -31.89
CA ALA A 388 -10.45 18.99 -32.88
C ALA A 388 -9.01 18.82 -32.38
N SER A 389 -8.56 19.67 -31.47
CA SER A 389 -7.24 19.65 -30.83
C SER A 389 -7.12 18.64 -29.67
N ASN A 390 -8.19 17.91 -29.34
CA ASN A 390 -8.18 16.86 -28.32
C ASN A 390 -8.43 15.48 -28.94
N LEU A 391 -8.19 14.44 -28.14
CA LEU A 391 -8.40 13.04 -28.51
C LEU A 391 -9.80 12.83 -29.09
N SER A 392 -9.92 11.98 -30.11
CA SER A 392 -11.25 11.64 -30.66
C SER A 392 -11.98 10.57 -29.85
N TYR A 393 -11.27 9.72 -29.11
CA TYR A 393 -11.87 8.59 -28.41
C TYR A 393 -11.09 8.16 -27.17
N THR A 394 -11.76 7.46 -26.27
CA THR A 394 -11.18 6.98 -25.01
C THR A 394 -10.47 5.64 -25.15
N ASN A 395 -10.84 4.81 -26.14
CA ASN A 395 -10.25 3.48 -26.30
C ASN A 395 -9.00 3.52 -27.18
N ILE A 396 -7.82 3.25 -26.61
CA ILE A 396 -6.51 3.35 -27.25
C ILE A 396 -5.86 1.97 -27.41
N HIS A 397 -5.47 1.63 -28.63
CA HIS A 397 -4.81 0.36 -28.97
C HIS A 397 -3.40 0.52 -29.54
N GLY A 398 -3.10 1.63 -30.21
CA GLY A 398 -1.75 1.94 -30.67
C GLY A 398 -1.16 3.12 -29.90
N LEU A 399 0.08 3.00 -29.43
CA LEU A 399 0.77 4.11 -28.78
C LEU A 399 2.28 4.06 -29.00
N LEU A 400 2.84 5.17 -29.48
CA LEU A 400 4.29 5.30 -29.60
C LEU A 400 4.70 6.76 -29.39
N ALA A 401 5.59 7.01 -28.43
CA ALA A 401 6.30 8.28 -28.32
C ALA A 401 7.56 8.24 -29.19
N PHE A 402 7.69 9.20 -30.10
CA PHE A 402 8.90 9.38 -30.91
C PHE A 402 9.17 10.85 -31.18
N ASN A 403 10.39 11.31 -30.89
CA ASN A 403 10.77 12.72 -30.89
C ASN A 403 9.84 13.56 -29.97
N ASP A 404 9.31 14.67 -30.50
CA ASP A 404 8.36 15.54 -29.81
C ASP A 404 6.89 15.14 -30.10
N GLN A 405 6.66 13.97 -30.69
CA GLN A 405 5.34 13.50 -31.13
C GLN A 405 4.93 12.21 -30.42
N LEU A 406 3.64 12.11 -30.15
CA LEU A 406 2.99 10.90 -29.67
C LEU A 406 2.00 10.42 -30.73
N PHE A 407 2.26 9.24 -31.28
CA PHE A 407 1.41 8.55 -32.24
C PHE A 407 0.41 7.70 -31.50
N ILE A 408 -0.87 7.84 -31.86
CA ILE A 408 -2.00 7.30 -31.11
C ILE A 408 -2.91 6.60 -32.11
N GLY A 409 -3.26 5.35 -31.83
CA GLY A 409 -4.25 4.58 -32.57
C GLY A 409 -5.51 4.39 -31.71
N PRO A 410 -6.53 5.27 -31.83
CA PRO A 410 -7.80 5.05 -31.16
C PRO A 410 -8.62 3.97 -31.89
N PHE A 411 -9.45 3.25 -31.14
CA PHE A 411 -10.32 2.20 -31.67
C PHE A 411 -11.20 2.73 -32.82
N ILE A 412 -11.01 2.21 -34.03
CA ILE A 412 -11.81 2.49 -35.24
C ILE A 412 -11.87 4.01 -35.56
N ARG A 413 -10.75 4.73 -35.41
CA ARG A 413 -10.63 6.17 -35.77
C ARG A 413 -9.34 6.55 -36.49
N GLY A 414 -8.56 5.57 -36.88
CA GLY A 414 -7.30 5.69 -37.60
C GLY A 414 -6.15 6.08 -36.69
N LEU A 415 -5.39 7.09 -37.08
CA LEU A 415 -4.18 7.55 -36.40
C LEU A 415 -4.31 9.03 -36.02
N GLU A 416 -3.91 9.36 -34.80
CA GLU A 416 -3.75 10.73 -34.32
C GLU A 416 -2.30 11.01 -33.92
N ILE A 417 -1.85 12.24 -34.15
CA ILE A 417 -0.52 12.69 -33.73
C ILE A 417 -0.68 13.85 -32.77
N MET A 418 -0.17 13.67 -31.55
CA MET A 418 -0.15 14.69 -30.50
C MET A 418 1.26 15.29 -30.38
N ASP A 419 1.34 16.61 -30.22
CA ASP A 419 2.57 17.26 -29.79
C ASP A 419 2.76 17.06 -28.28
N ILE A 420 3.87 16.45 -27.88
CA ILE A 420 4.16 16.03 -26.49
C ILE A 420 4.23 17.24 -25.54
N LYS A 421 4.70 18.39 -26.03
CA LYS A 421 4.93 19.60 -25.22
C LYS A 421 3.61 20.28 -24.86
N THR A 422 2.75 20.47 -25.85
CA THR A 422 1.45 21.15 -25.70
C THR A 422 0.33 20.20 -25.28
N GLY A 423 0.45 18.90 -25.59
CA GLY A 423 -0.61 17.92 -25.36
C GLY A 423 -1.81 18.05 -26.31
N LEU A 424 -1.63 18.74 -27.44
CA LEU A 424 -2.68 18.96 -28.42
C LEU A 424 -2.52 18.02 -29.62
N ILE A 425 -3.64 17.53 -30.16
CA ILE A 425 -3.67 16.81 -31.43
C ILE A 425 -3.34 17.79 -32.55
N THR A 426 -2.32 17.46 -33.33
CA THR A 426 -1.81 18.24 -34.46
C THR A 426 -2.27 17.70 -35.81
N ASP A 427 -2.43 16.38 -35.91
CA ASP A 427 -2.86 15.70 -37.12
C ASP A 427 -3.81 14.53 -36.80
N ARG A 428 -4.73 14.27 -37.73
CA ARG A 428 -5.67 13.15 -37.66
C ARG A 428 -5.85 12.51 -39.03
N PHE A 429 -5.65 11.21 -39.09
CA PHE A 429 -5.84 10.39 -40.28
C PHE A 429 -6.94 9.39 -39.97
N LYS A 430 -8.14 9.60 -40.53
CA LYS A 430 -9.28 8.70 -40.28
C LYS A 430 -9.07 7.30 -40.86
N LEU A 431 -8.23 7.19 -41.88
CA LEU A 431 -8.02 5.99 -42.68
C LEU A 431 -6.53 5.82 -42.95
N ILE A 432 -6.08 4.56 -42.88
CA ILE A 432 -4.70 4.12 -43.04
C ILE A 432 -4.64 3.20 -44.25
N GLY A 433 -3.86 3.59 -45.27
CA GLY A 433 -3.68 2.79 -46.48
C GLY A 433 -3.24 3.62 -47.68
N VAL A 434 -3.10 2.96 -48.82
CA VAL A 434 -2.49 3.55 -50.04
C VAL A 434 -3.54 4.00 -51.06
N ASN A 435 -4.68 3.29 -51.15
CA ASN A 435 -5.77 3.54 -52.11
C ASN A 435 -7.13 3.46 -51.39
N GLU A 436 -8.13 4.25 -51.79
CA GLU A 436 -9.44 4.40 -51.11
C GLU A 436 -10.18 3.07 -50.82
N ASN A 437 -9.96 2.03 -51.63
CA ASN A 437 -10.66 0.74 -51.51
C ASN A 437 -9.98 -0.29 -50.58
N LYS A 438 -8.79 0.01 -50.03
CA LYS A 438 -8.04 -0.88 -49.12
C LYS A 438 -7.41 -0.08 -47.98
N VAL A 439 -8.28 0.46 -47.15
CA VAL A 439 -7.94 1.29 -45.98
C VAL A 439 -8.56 0.72 -44.72
N SER A 440 -7.85 0.89 -43.60
CA SER A 440 -8.29 0.54 -42.26
C SER A 440 -8.37 1.79 -41.39
N ASP A 441 -9.31 1.82 -40.46
CA ASP A 441 -9.41 2.81 -39.38
C ASP A 441 -9.02 2.22 -38.02
N PHE A 442 -8.58 0.98 -37.96
CA PHE A 442 -8.22 0.35 -36.70
C PHE A 442 -6.72 0.07 -36.63
N VAL A 443 -5.99 1.06 -36.11
CA VAL A 443 -4.58 0.94 -35.75
C VAL A 443 -4.47 0.12 -34.47
N MET A 444 -3.85 -1.06 -34.59
CA MET A 444 -3.72 -2.02 -33.50
C MET A 444 -2.36 -1.94 -32.81
N CYS A 445 -1.29 -1.62 -33.54
CA CYS A 445 0.04 -1.42 -32.97
C CYS A 445 0.84 -0.44 -33.83
N ILE A 446 1.81 0.22 -33.19
CA ILE A 446 2.71 1.18 -33.83
C ILE A 446 4.13 0.85 -33.39
N TYR A 447 5.05 0.76 -34.34
CA TYR A 447 6.43 0.37 -34.08
C TYR A 447 7.40 1.29 -34.82
N LEU A 448 8.54 1.56 -34.21
CA LEU A 448 9.63 2.33 -34.81
C LEU A 448 10.81 1.40 -35.06
N THR A 449 11.20 1.24 -36.32
CA THR A 449 12.39 0.49 -36.70
C THR A 449 13.67 1.26 -36.38
N ALA A 450 14.81 0.56 -36.36
CA ALA A 450 16.14 1.11 -36.11
C ALA A 450 16.54 2.18 -37.14
N ASP A 451 15.99 2.15 -38.35
CA ASP A 451 16.18 3.17 -39.38
C ASP A 451 15.17 4.35 -39.30
N ASN A 452 14.41 4.42 -38.21
CA ASN A 452 13.35 5.40 -37.94
C ASN A 452 12.15 5.33 -38.90
N THR A 453 11.91 4.19 -39.54
CA THR A 453 10.66 3.95 -40.26
C THR A 453 9.53 3.68 -39.27
N LEU A 454 8.46 4.48 -39.35
CA LEU A 454 7.27 4.26 -38.54
C LEU A 454 6.40 3.20 -39.20
N LEU A 455 6.22 2.07 -38.54
CA LEU A 455 5.35 0.98 -38.95
C LEU A 455 4.03 1.01 -38.19
N ILE A 456 2.95 0.79 -38.93
CA ILE A 456 1.58 0.81 -38.43
C ILE A 456 0.95 -0.52 -38.79
N GLY A 457 0.62 -1.29 -37.76
CA GLY A 457 -0.15 -2.51 -37.88
C GLY A 457 -1.63 -2.21 -37.73
N THR A 458 -2.42 -2.61 -38.74
CA THR A 458 -3.87 -2.45 -38.70
C THR A 458 -4.59 -3.80 -38.71
N THR A 459 -5.84 -3.77 -38.22
CA THR A 459 -6.72 -4.94 -38.15
C THR A 459 -8.12 -4.57 -38.68
N GLY A 460 -8.98 -5.56 -38.85
CA GLY A 460 -10.34 -5.35 -39.37
C GLY A 460 -10.39 -5.12 -40.88
N HIS A 461 -11.23 -4.22 -41.36
CA HIS A 461 -11.34 -3.93 -42.79
C HIS A 461 -10.07 -3.22 -43.30
N GLY A 462 -9.52 -3.65 -44.46
CA GLY A 462 -8.33 -3.04 -45.05
C GLY A 462 -7.06 -3.25 -44.23
N GLN A 463 -7.01 -4.34 -43.46
CA GLN A 463 -5.90 -4.70 -42.58
C GLN A 463 -4.58 -4.89 -43.33
N GLY A 464 -3.48 -4.60 -42.64
CA GLY A 464 -2.14 -4.85 -43.14
C GLY A 464 -1.07 -4.11 -42.36
N LEU A 465 0.14 -4.17 -42.90
CA LEU A 465 1.30 -3.44 -42.40
C LEU A 465 1.63 -2.27 -43.33
N PHE A 466 1.71 -1.08 -42.75
CA PHE A 466 1.97 0.15 -43.48
C PHE A 466 3.17 0.88 -42.87
N SER A 467 3.90 1.59 -43.71
CA SER A 467 4.88 2.59 -43.31
C SER A 467 4.26 3.98 -43.40
N PHE A 468 4.65 4.87 -42.51
CA PHE A 468 4.21 6.27 -42.51
C PHE A 468 5.39 7.22 -42.72
N ASP A 469 5.33 8.01 -43.79
CA ASP A 469 6.31 9.06 -44.06
C ASP A 469 5.97 10.31 -43.25
N LEU A 470 6.80 10.62 -42.24
CA LEU A 470 6.58 11.76 -41.34
C LEU A 470 6.55 13.12 -42.04
N LYS A 471 7.27 13.28 -43.15
CA LYS A 471 7.38 14.57 -43.86
C LYS A 471 6.22 14.75 -44.83
N LYS A 472 5.92 13.71 -45.60
CA LYS A 472 4.85 13.75 -46.61
C LYS A 472 3.48 13.48 -46.00
N LYS A 473 3.42 12.89 -44.80
CA LYS A 473 2.21 12.46 -44.11
C LYS A 473 1.36 11.50 -44.95
N VAL A 474 2.01 10.54 -45.60
CA VAL A 474 1.38 9.53 -46.45
C VAL A 474 1.75 8.12 -45.99
N PHE A 475 0.85 7.17 -46.26
CA PHE A 475 1.05 5.76 -45.96
C PHE A 475 1.49 5.00 -47.21
N ALA A 476 2.37 4.02 -47.03
CA ALA A 476 2.75 3.07 -48.06
C ALA A 476 2.67 1.65 -47.50
N LYS A 477 2.22 0.68 -48.30
CA LYS A 477 2.23 -0.73 -47.90
C LYS A 477 3.67 -1.15 -47.60
N TYR A 478 3.88 -1.84 -46.49
CA TYR A 478 5.20 -2.24 -46.04
C TYR A 478 5.30 -3.76 -45.89
N GLY A 479 6.35 -4.34 -46.47
CA GLY A 479 6.58 -5.78 -46.44
C GLY A 479 5.69 -6.61 -47.38
N SER A 480 5.88 -7.93 -47.29
CA SER A 480 5.22 -8.94 -48.14
C SER A 480 4.24 -9.82 -47.37
N LEU A 481 3.40 -9.22 -46.53
CA LEU A 481 2.36 -9.98 -45.83
C LEU A 481 1.31 -10.52 -46.81
N PRO A 482 0.75 -11.72 -46.55
CA PRO A 482 -0.40 -12.23 -47.30
C PRO A 482 -1.56 -11.23 -47.30
N ASN A 483 -2.44 -11.32 -48.30
CA ASN A 483 -3.64 -10.50 -48.31
C ASN A 483 -4.49 -10.77 -47.06
N ASN A 484 -5.15 -9.73 -46.54
CA ASN A 484 -6.04 -9.78 -45.38
C ASN A 484 -5.35 -10.22 -44.07
N SER A 485 -4.07 -9.88 -43.90
CA SER A 485 -3.33 -10.17 -42.67
C SER A 485 -3.54 -9.08 -41.61
N ASN A 486 -4.20 -9.44 -40.52
CA ASN A 486 -4.29 -8.59 -39.33
C ASN A 486 -2.94 -8.55 -38.61
N VAL A 487 -2.53 -7.37 -38.16
CA VAL A 487 -1.24 -7.13 -37.53
C VAL A 487 -1.46 -6.74 -36.06
N TYR A 488 -1.12 -7.64 -35.15
CA TYR A 488 -1.34 -7.46 -33.71
C TYR A 488 -0.09 -6.97 -32.98
N SER A 489 1.08 -7.41 -33.43
CA SER A 489 2.37 -7.03 -32.88
C SER A 489 3.41 -6.94 -33.98
N ILE A 490 4.41 -6.07 -33.77
CA ILE A 490 5.52 -5.85 -34.70
C ILE A 490 6.80 -5.81 -33.87
N LEU A 491 7.85 -6.46 -34.35
CA LEU A 491 9.21 -6.38 -33.81
C LEU A 491 10.21 -6.35 -34.97
N GLU A 492 11.25 -5.52 -34.87
CA GLU A 492 12.48 -5.68 -35.66
C GLU A 492 13.53 -6.36 -34.79
N ASP A 493 14.12 -7.44 -35.29
CA ASP A 493 15.23 -8.12 -34.60
C ASP A 493 16.60 -7.48 -34.90
N HIS A 494 17.64 -7.94 -34.22
CA HIS A 494 19.03 -7.46 -34.41
C HIS A 494 19.57 -7.60 -35.85
N THR A 495 18.98 -8.47 -36.68
CA THR A 495 19.36 -8.66 -38.09
C THR A 495 18.64 -7.70 -39.04
N GLY A 496 17.68 -6.92 -38.53
CA GLY A 496 16.77 -6.09 -39.31
C GLY A 496 15.62 -6.88 -39.96
N THR A 497 15.32 -8.07 -39.45
CA THR A 497 14.15 -8.84 -39.87
C THR A 497 12.93 -8.34 -39.10
N ILE A 498 11.86 -8.08 -39.84
CA ILE A 498 10.58 -7.64 -39.27
C ILE A 498 9.73 -8.87 -39.02
N TRP A 499 9.31 -9.03 -37.77
CA TRP A 499 8.41 -10.05 -37.26
C TRP A 499 7.03 -9.44 -37.01
N VAL A 500 6.00 -10.14 -37.45
CA VAL A 500 4.61 -9.68 -37.40
C VAL A 500 3.73 -10.78 -36.80
N GLY A 501 3.17 -10.48 -35.63
CA GLY A 501 2.20 -11.36 -34.98
C GLY A 501 0.83 -11.24 -35.63
N SER A 502 0.23 -12.39 -35.93
CA SER A 502 -1.11 -12.49 -36.49
C SER A 502 -2.06 -13.18 -35.50
N PRO A 503 -3.39 -12.99 -35.65
CA PRO A 503 -4.35 -13.57 -34.73
C PRO A 503 -4.68 -15.04 -34.96
N ASP A 504 -4.36 -15.57 -36.14
CA ASP A 504 -4.87 -16.86 -36.59
C ASP A 504 -3.88 -17.68 -37.44
N ARG A 505 -2.70 -17.11 -37.76
CA ARG A 505 -1.74 -17.70 -38.69
C ARG A 505 -0.30 -17.62 -38.16
N GLY A 506 -0.12 -17.59 -36.84
CA GLY A 506 1.19 -17.57 -36.22
C GLY A 506 1.94 -16.27 -36.48
N THR A 507 3.24 -16.38 -36.75
CA THR A 507 4.10 -15.20 -36.97
C THR A 507 4.63 -15.16 -38.39
N PHE A 508 4.45 -14.02 -39.06
CA PHE A 508 5.12 -13.74 -40.34
C PHE A 508 6.45 -13.05 -40.09
N TYR A 509 7.44 -13.33 -40.92
CA TYR A 509 8.70 -12.60 -40.89
C TYR A 509 9.15 -12.23 -42.30
N PHE A 510 9.85 -11.10 -42.42
CA PHE A 510 10.50 -10.71 -43.66
C PHE A 510 11.64 -9.72 -43.41
N ASN A 511 12.70 -9.79 -44.21
CA ASN A 511 13.83 -8.88 -44.18
C ASN A 511 14.00 -8.23 -45.55
N GLN A 512 13.95 -6.90 -45.60
CA GLN A 512 13.98 -6.17 -46.87
C GLN A 512 15.36 -6.19 -47.55
N LYS A 513 16.44 -6.35 -46.78
CA LYS A 513 17.81 -6.23 -47.29
C LYS A 513 18.26 -7.48 -48.03
N ASN A 514 17.95 -8.66 -47.49
CA ASN A 514 18.33 -9.94 -48.08
C ASN A 514 17.15 -10.67 -48.76
N GLY A 515 15.93 -10.15 -48.63
CA GLY A 515 14.72 -10.68 -49.27
C GLY A 515 14.14 -11.93 -48.60
N THR A 516 14.66 -12.36 -47.45
CA THR A 516 14.09 -13.51 -46.73
C THR A 516 12.68 -13.17 -46.25
N LYS A 517 11.78 -14.15 -46.32
CA LYS A 517 10.43 -14.04 -45.80
C LYS A 517 9.85 -15.42 -45.55
N GLY A 518 8.91 -15.49 -44.61
CA GLY A 518 8.23 -16.73 -44.30
C GLY A 518 7.16 -16.55 -43.24
N ASN A 519 6.70 -17.68 -42.75
CA ASN A 519 5.71 -17.80 -41.70
C ASN A 519 6.14 -18.95 -40.78
N ILE A 520 5.98 -18.76 -39.48
CA ILE A 520 6.16 -19.78 -38.46
C ILE A 520 4.77 -20.10 -37.91
N SER A 521 4.42 -21.38 -38.01
CA SER A 521 3.24 -21.95 -37.37
C SER A 521 3.65 -22.63 -36.07
N PHE A 522 2.93 -22.40 -34.98
CA PHE A 522 3.25 -22.97 -33.67
C PHE A 522 2.41 -24.21 -33.31
N ILE A 523 1.40 -24.51 -34.13
CA ILE A 523 0.60 -25.74 -33.99
C ILE A 523 1.03 -26.77 -35.06
N GLU A 524 1.12 -28.05 -34.66
CA GLU A 524 1.30 -29.16 -35.60
C GLU A 524 0.04 -29.38 -36.43
N LYS A 525 0.18 -29.64 -37.74
CA LYS A 525 -0.94 -29.75 -38.69
C LYS A 525 -2.02 -30.80 -38.34
N ASN A 526 -1.73 -31.73 -37.42
CA ASN A 526 -2.67 -32.76 -36.99
C ASN A 526 -3.45 -32.41 -35.70
N ASP A 527 -3.08 -31.32 -35.02
CA ASP A 527 -3.60 -30.99 -33.68
C ASP A 527 -4.68 -29.90 -33.67
N SER A 528 -5.00 -29.28 -34.82
CA SER A 528 -6.05 -28.26 -34.93
C SER A 528 -7.16 -28.68 -35.92
N PRO A 529 -8.40 -28.91 -35.46
CA PRO A 529 -9.53 -29.21 -36.34
C PRO A 529 -9.86 -28.10 -37.34
N SER A 530 -9.37 -26.88 -37.09
CA SER A 530 -9.69 -25.66 -37.84
C SER A 530 -8.50 -25.05 -38.61
N ASN A 531 -7.29 -25.61 -38.52
CA ASN A 531 -6.04 -25.03 -39.08
C ASN A 531 -5.77 -23.57 -38.64
N VAL A 532 -6.34 -23.14 -37.51
CA VAL A 532 -6.07 -21.83 -36.90
C VAL A 532 -4.92 -21.99 -35.91
N ASP A 533 -3.90 -21.13 -36.05
CA ASP A 533 -2.74 -21.09 -35.16
C ASP A 533 -2.99 -20.18 -33.95
N PHE A 534 -2.08 -20.16 -32.98
CA PHE A 534 -2.18 -19.28 -31.81
C PHE A 534 -2.15 -17.79 -32.22
N LEU A 535 -2.98 -16.99 -31.54
CA LEU A 535 -2.92 -15.54 -31.62
C LEU A 535 -1.63 -15.06 -30.96
N ILE A 536 -0.84 -14.27 -31.70
CA ILE A 536 0.43 -13.72 -31.23
C ILE A 536 0.22 -12.30 -30.69
N GLN A 537 0.12 -12.18 -29.36
CA GLN A 537 -0.11 -10.91 -28.65
C GLN A 537 1.14 -10.03 -28.60
N GLY A 538 2.33 -10.63 -28.54
CA GLY A 538 3.58 -9.91 -28.40
C GLY A 538 4.77 -10.71 -28.89
N ILE A 539 5.78 -10.00 -29.38
CA ILE A 539 7.05 -10.57 -29.84
C ILE A 539 8.16 -9.76 -29.18
N PHE A 540 9.16 -10.45 -28.63
CA PHE A 540 10.29 -9.83 -27.96
C PHE A 540 11.59 -10.54 -28.34
N GLU A 541 12.67 -9.79 -28.47
CA GLU A 541 14.02 -10.33 -28.61
C GLU A 541 14.83 -10.03 -27.36
N ASP A 542 15.45 -11.05 -26.77
CA ASP A 542 16.32 -10.87 -25.61
C ASP A 542 17.76 -10.46 -25.98
N SER A 543 18.58 -10.18 -24.96
CA SER A 543 19.97 -9.77 -25.14
C SER A 543 20.89 -10.85 -25.72
N GLN A 544 20.43 -12.10 -25.81
CA GLN A 544 21.14 -13.22 -26.43
C GLN A 544 20.59 -13.51 -27.83
N HIS A 545 19.72 -12.65 -28.35
CA HIS A 545 19.09 -12.77 -29.66
C HIS A 545 18.11 -13.93 -29.79
N SER A 546 17.55 -14.39 -28.67
CA SER A 546 16.45 -15.36 -28.69
C SER A 546 15.13 -14.60 -28.84
N LEU A 547 14.26 -15.13 -29.70
CA LEU A 547 12.92 -14.60 -29.91
C LEU A 547 11.93 -15.30 -29.00
N TRP A 548 11.06 -14.51 -28.38
CA TRP A 548 10.02 -14.93 -27.46
C TRP A 548 8.66 -14.50 -28.00
N PHE A 549 7.71 -15.42 -28.04
CA PHE A 549 6.38 -15.21 -28.59
C PHE A 549 5.31 -15.38 -27.50
N ALA A 550 4.64 -14.29 -27.16
CA ALA A 550 3.52 -14.32 -26.23
C ALA A 550 2.24 -14.71 -26.98
N THR A 551 1.70 -15.88 -26.66
CA THR A 551 0.55 -16.46 -27.38
C THR A 551 -0.70 -16.57 -26.51
N GLU A 552 -1.87 -16.51 -27.13
CA GLU A 552 -3.13 -16.83 -26.44
C GLU A 552 -3.38 -18.34 -26.46
N GLY A 553 -3.45 -18.96 -25.29
CA GLY A 553 -3.70 -20.41 -25.11
C GLY A 553 -2.45 -21.30 -25.15
N GLY A 554 -1.39 -20.91 -25.88
CA GLY A 554 -0.13 -21.67 -25.99
C GLY A 554 0.95 -21.31 -24.96
N GLY A 555 0.77 -20.21 -24.23
CA GLY A 555 1.77 -19.71 -23.28
C GLY A 555 2.87 -18.86 -23.95
N LEU A 556 4.05 -18.83 -23.34
CA LEU A 556 5.24 -18.19 -23.90
C LEU A 556 6.07 -19.24 -24.64
N ILE A 557 6.27 -19.03 -25.94
CA ILE A 557 7.06 -19.90 -26.81
C ILE A 557 8.43 -19.29 -27.06
#